data_AF-A0A8T3LVF4-F1
#
_entry.id   AF-A0A8T3LVF4-F1
#
_cell.length_a   1.000
_cell.length_b   1.000
_cell.length_c   1.000
_cell.angle_alpha   90.00
_cell.angle_beta   90.00
_cell.angle_gamma   90.00
#
_symmetry.space_group_name_H-M   'P 1'
#
loop_
_entity.id
_entity.type
_entity.pdbx_description
1 polymer ?
#
loop_
_entity_poly.entity_id
_entity_poly.type
_entity_poly.pdbx_seq_one_letter_code
_entity_poly.pdbx_strand_id
1 'polypeptide(L)'
;MRDRAVANLLRLSRIRLDLRQSDVGAKADVSRASIGEHERGRIEGATVSALRRHAEALNISLEIVLRGPTGQLAQDEEHALLTQWVKRRLESNRWETEAEASYSIYGERGRIDLLGWRADRRAVLIDEQKTDVPDVQDLLGTLDAKERLATRIAHERGWEADSVGVLLVITRTSRNVAIVQRFAGLFSRYSMRGSAADRWLRDPVGPARMLVFVPPKAVGQRAWRTGRRRVSRPRTGLRKAYMAGTNSTVAASPSANASVSSATVGRTTQR
;
A
#
# COMPACT_ATOMS: atom_id res chain seq x y z
N MET A 1 -7.70 14.96 -22.63
CA MET A 1 -6.54 15.16 -21.71
C MET A 1 -5.34 14.50 -22.35
N ARG A 2 -4.18 15.16 -22.53
CA ARG A 2 -3.01 14.54 -23.19
C ARG A 2 -2.10 13.93 -22.14
N ASP A 3 -1.86 12.62 -22.22
CA ASP A 3 -1.01 11.87 -21.29
C ASP A 3 0.49 12.12 -21.57
N ARG A 4 0.94 13.34 -21.29
CA ARG A 4 2.28 13.85 -21.63
C ARG A 4 3.40 13.04 -20.98
N ALA A 5 3.21 12.54 -19.77
CA ALA A 5 4.21 11.73 -19.08
C ALA A 5 4.51 10.42 -19.82
N VAL A 6 3.45 9.71 -20.23
CA VAL A 6 3.54 8.47 -21.03
C VAL A 6 4.20 8.76 -22.37
N ALA A 7 3.76 9.82 -23.05
CA ALA A 7 4.29 10.24 -24.34
C ALA A 7 5.81 10.53 -24.29
N ASN A 8 6.23 11.29 -23.28
CA ASN A 8 7.63 11.66 -23.10
C ASN A 8 8.50 10.44 -22.81
N LEU A 9 8.07 9.54 -21.92
CA LEU A 9 8.84 8.35 -21.59
C LEU A 9 9.03 7.45 -22.82
N LEU A 10 7.95 7.17 -23.57
CA LEU A 10 8.03 6.36 -24.79
C LEU A 10 8.96 7.01 -25.84
N ARG A 11 8.79 8.31 -26.10
CA ARG A 11 9.59 9.05 -27.08
C ARG A 11 11.07 9.11 -26.70
N LEU A 12 11.38 9.45 -25.44
CA LEU A 12 12.75 9.55 -24.96
C LEU A 12 13.44 8.20 -24.98
N SER A 13 12.76 7.13 -24.55
CA SER A 13 13.33 5.77 -24.58
C SER A 13 13.61 5.31 -26.01
N ARG A 14 12.70 5.60 -26.96
CA ARG A 14 12.96 5.33 -28.38
C ARG A 14 14.20 6.07 -28.89
N ILE A 15 14.32 7.37 -28.62
CA ILE A 15 15.46 8.19 -29.07
C ILE A 15 16.77 7.70 -28.45
N ARG A 16 16.77 7.32 -27.17
CA ARG A 16 17.96 6.78 -26.49
C ARG A 16 18.42 5.44 -27.06
N LEU A 17 17.51 4.67 -27.64
CA LEU A 17 17.80 3.42 -28.33
C LEU A 17 18.14 3.63 -29.83
N ASP A 18 18.19 4.88 -30.29
CA ASP A 18 18.42 5.27 -31.69
C ASP A 18 17.46 4.60 -32.70
N LEU A 19 16.21 4.38 -32.27
CA LEU A 19 15.19 3.73 -33.11
C LEU A 19 14.29 4.76 -33.80
N ARG A 20 13.91 4.49 -35.04
CA ARG A 20 12.82 5.23 -35.71
C ARG A 20 11.47 4.72 -35.24
N GLN A 21 10.43 5.52 -35.43
CA GLN A 21 9.05 5.10 -35.10
C GLN A 21 8.61 3.87 -35.90
N SER A 22 9.12 3.70 -37.13
CA SER A 22 8.91 2.52 -37.97
C SER A 22 9.48 1.26 -37.33
N ASP A 23 10.66 1.36 -36.73
CA ASP A 23 11.42 0.23 -36.19
C ASP A 23 10.74 -0.30 -34.93
N VAL A 24 10.29 0.63 -34.07
CA VAL A 24 9.46 0.30 -32.91
C VAL A 24 8.12 -0.29 -33.34
N GLY A 25 7.49 0.27 -34.38
CA GLY A 25 6.23 -0.25 -34.91
C GLY A 25 6.35 -1.69 -35.42
N ALA A 26 7.40 -1.99 -36.20
CA ALA A 26 7.69 -3.33 -36.68
C ALA A 26 7.97 -4.29 -35.52
N LYS A 27 8.76 -3.88 -34.52
CA LYS A 27 9.07 -4.69 -33.33
C LYS A 27 7.85 -4.95 -32.44
N ALA A 28 6.94 -3.98 -32.34
CA ALA A 28 5.76 -4.04 -31.48
C ALA A 28 4.53 -4.66 -32.14
N ASP A 29 4.56 -4.94 -33.45
CA ASP A 29 3.35 -5.23 -34.23
C ASP A 29 2.27 -4.13 -34.03
N VAL A 30 2.70 -2.88 -34.19
CA VAL A 30 1.85 -1.67 -34.04
C VAL A 30 2.17 -0.71 -35.18
N SER A 31 1.14 -0.09 -35.76
CA SER A 31 1.37 0.83 -36.88
C SER A 31 2.22 2.04 -36.47
N ARG A 32 3.10 2.49 -37.37
CA ARG A 32 3.92 3.70 -37.16
C ARG A 32 3.07 4.93 -36.84
N ALA A 33 1.84 5.01 -37.36
CA ALA A 33 0.88 6.06 -37.00
C ALA A 33 0.46 5.97 -35.52
N SER A 34 0.13 4.79 -35.02
CA SER A 34 -0.21 4.56 -33.61
C SER A 34 0.97 4.85 -32.68
N ILE A 35 2.19 4.47 -33.05
CA ILE A 35 3.42 4.89 -32.32
C ILE A 35 3.51 6.42 -32.23
N GLY A 36 3.27 7.11 -33.35
CA GLY A 36 3.25 8.57 -33.39
C GLY A 36 2.16 9.20 -32.52
N GLU A 37 0.96 8.63 -32.47
CA GLU A 37 -0.11 9.08 -31.56
C GLU A 37 0.27 8.88 -30.10
N HIS A 38 0.82 7.72 -29.74
CA HIS A 38 1.31 7.43 -28.38
C HIS A 38 2.40 8.42 -27.95
N GLU A 39 3.42 8.68 -28.78
CA GLU A 39 4.51 9.64 -28.51
C GLU A 39 4.07 11.11 -28.47
N ARG A 40 2.85 11.42 -28.94
CA ARG A 40 2.22 12.75 -28.85
C ARG A 40 1.20 12.84 -27.71
N GLY A 41 1.03 11.77 -26.94
CA GLY A 41 0.11 11.68 -25.81
C GLY A 41 -1.35 11.58 -26.22
N ARG A 42 -1.65 11.13 -27.45
CA ARG A 42 -3.00 10.87 -27.94
C ARG A 42 -3.33 9.38 -27.77
N ILE A 43 -3.64 8.99 -26.53
CA ILE A 43 -3.88 7.58 -26.18
C ILE A 43 -5.36 7.24 -25.97
N GLU A 44 -6.26 8.20 -26.13
CA GLU A 44 -7.70 8.05 -25.92
C GLU A 44 -8.35 6.96 -26.80
N GLY A 45 -7.86 6.80 -28.04
CA GLY A 45 -8.27 5.73 -28.95
C GLY A 45 -7.34 4.52 -28.96
N ALA A 46 -6.28 4.51 -28.14
CA ALA A 46 -5.30 3.43 -28.12
C ALA A 46 -5.83 2.25 -27.31
N THR A 47 -5.62 1.03 -27.83
CA THR A 47 -5.89 -0.16 -27.02
C THR A 47 -4.78 -0.33 -25.99
N VAL A 48 -5.15 -0.84 -24.81
CA VAL A 48 -4.18 -1.23 -23.77
C VAL A 48 -3.13 -2.19 -24.34
N SER A 49 -3.54 -3.11 -25.20
CA SER A 49 -2.63 -4.05 -25.86
C SER A 49 -1.59 -3.34 -26.74
N ALA A 50 -2.01 -2.36 -27.54
CA ALA A 50 -1.08 -1.61 -28.39
C ALA A 50 -0.09 -0.79 -27.54
N LEU A 51 -0.55 -0.19 -26.45
CA LEU A 51 0.31 0.53 -25.50
C LEU A 51 1.30 -0.42 -24.80
N ARG A 52 0.87 -1.63 -24.40
CA ARG A 52 1.75 -2.65 -23.80
C ARG A 52 2.83 -3.08 -24.79
N ARG A 53 2.47 -3.45 -26.02
CA ARG A 53 3.45 -3.87 -27.04
C ARG A 53 4.44 -2.77 -27.39
N HIS A 54 3.98 -1.52 -27.47
CA HIS A 54 4.87 -0.37 -27.67
C HIS A 54 5.86 -0.22 -26.50
N ALA A 55 5.39 -0.31 -25.25
CA ALA A 55 6.26 -0.23 -24.08
C ALA A 55 7.26 -1.41 -24.04
N GLU A 56 6.81 -2.64 -24.27
CA GLU A 56 7.64 -3.85 -24.30
C GLU A 56 8.73 -3.79 -25.38
N ALA A 57 8.42 -3.27 -26.57
CA ALA A 57 9.40 -3.06 -27.63
C ALA A 57 10.56 -2.13 -27.21
N LEU A 58 10.32 -1.27 -26.23
CA LEU A 58 11.28 -0.32 -25.65
C LEU A 58 11.82 -0.78 -24.28
N ASN A 59 11.54 -2.03 -23.86
CA ASN A 59 11.86 -2.57 -22.53
C ASN A 59 11.28 -1.74 -21.36
N ILE A 60 10.13 -1.09 -21.60
CA ILE A 60 9.37 -0.37 -20.59
C ILE A 60 8.22 -1.26 -20.09
N SER A 61 8.03 -1.33 -18.78
CA SER A 61 6.87 -1.96 -18.18
C SER A 61 5.69 -0.99 -18.13
N LEU A 62 4.57 -1.32 -18.77
CA LEU A 62 3.31 -0.58 -18.63
C LEU A 62 2.46 -1.20 -17.52
N GLU A 63 2.26 -0.43 -16.45
CA GLU A 63 1.34 -0.75 -15.36
C GLU A 63 0.09 0.12 -15.43
N ILE A 64 -1.08 -0.50 -15.31
CA ILE A 64 -2.36 0.19 -15.24
C ILE A 64 -2.85 0.04 -13.81
N VAL A 65 -2.85 1.15 -13.08
CA VAL A 65 -3.35 1.20 -11.71
C VAL A 65 -4.70 1.88 -11.73
N LEU A 66 -5.74 1.16 -11.31
CA LEU A 66 -7.06 1.73 -11.07
C LEU A 66 -7.11 2.24 -9.64
N ARG A 67 -7.32 3.54 -9.48
CA ARG A 67 -7.50 4.17 -8.16
C ARG A 67 -8.96 4.51 -7.96
N GLY A 68 -9.50 4.14 -6.81
CA GLY A 68 -10.85 4.46 -6.39
C GLY A 68 -11.07 4.05 -4.94
N PRO A 69 -12.10 4.58 -4.26
CA PRO A 69 -12.32 4.35 -2.84
C PRO A 69 -12.37 2.86 -2.47
N THR A 70 -13.00 2.03 -3.31
CA THR A 70 -13.07 0.57 -3.11
C THR A 70 -11.72 -0.12 -3.26
N GLY A 71 -10.86 0.36 -4.16
CA GLY A 71 -9.52 -0.19 -4.34
C GLY A 71 -8.62 0.10 -3.14
N GLN A 72 -8.74 1.30 -2.56
CA GLN A 72 -8.02 1.69 -1.36
C GLN A 72 -8.51 0.91 -0.14
N LEU A 73 -9.83 0.79 0.05
CA LEU A 73 -10.39 -0.04 1.12
C LEU A 73 -9.96 -1.52 1.00
N ALA A 74 -9.88 -2.07 -0.21
CA ALA A 74 -9.40 -3.43 -0.42
C ALA A 74 -7.90 -3.58 -0.09
N GLN A 75 -7.07 -2.59 -0.44
CA GLN A 75 -5.66 -2.56 -0.05
C GLN A 75 -5.48 -2.45 1.46
N ASP A 76 -6.29 -1.62 2.12
CA ASP A 76 -6.31 -1.46 3.57
C ASP A 76 -6.76 -2.76 4.26
N GLU A 77 -7.76 -3.46 3.71
CA GLU A 77 -8.23 -4.76 4.20
C GLU A 77 -7.14 -5.86 4.05
N GLU A 78 -6.46 -5.92 2.90
CA GLU A 78 -5.37 -6.86 2.67
C GLU A 78 -4.21 -6.63 3.65
N HIS A 79 -3.83 -5.36 3.88
CA HIS A 79 -2.81 -5.00 4.86
C HIS A 79 -3.23 -5.40 6.27
N ALA A 80 -4.47 -5.06 6.67
CA ALA A 80 -4.98 -5.41 8.00
C ALA A 80 -5.00 -6.93 8.26
N LEU A 81 -5.37 -7.74 7.26
CA LEU A 81 -5.36 -9.20 7.35
C LEU A 81 -3.95 -9.77 7.45
N LEU A 82 -2.99 -9.20 6.71
CA LEU A 82 -1.58 -9.54 6.84
C LEU A 82 -1.05 -9.20 8.23
N THR A 83 -1.34 -8.00 8.73
CA THR A 83 -0.97 -7.55 10.07
C THR A 83 -1.52 -8.49 11.13
N GLN A 84 -2.81 -8.85 11.04
CA GLN A 84 -3.44 -9.78 11.97
C GLN A 84 -2.78 -11.17 11.94
N TRP A 85 -2.40 -11.67 10.76
CA TRP A 85 -1.73 -12.95 10.62
C TRP A 85 -0.33 -12.93 11.23
N VAL A 86 0.47 -11.91 10.94
CA VAL A 86 1.84 -11.79 11.49
C VAL A 86 1.78 -11.61 13.00
N LYS A 87 0.90 -10.72 13.49
CA LYS A 87 0.67 -10.49 14.92
C LYS A 87 0.40 -11.80 15.67
N ARG A 88 -0.58 -12.59 15.23
CA ARG A 88 -0.88 -13.91 15.86
C ARG A 88 0.32 -14.84 15.88
N ARG A 89 1.11 -14.86 14.80
CA ARG A 89 2.32 -15.69 14.72
C ARG A 89 3.38 -15.21 15.71
N LEU A 90 3.61 -13.91 15.83
CA LEU A 90 4.56 -13.36 16.80
C LEU A 90 4.11 -13.62 18.23
N GLU A 91 2.84 -13.38 18.56
CA GLU A 91 2.27 -13.65 19.89
C GLU A 91 2.38 -15.14 20.27
N SER A 92 2.18 -16.06 19.32
CA SER A 92 2.41 -17.49 19.55
C SER A 92 3.87 -17.85 19.87
N ASN A 93 4.81 -16.97 19.54
CA ASN A 93 6.23 -17.05 19.87
C ASN A 93 6.64 -16.10 21.00
N ARG A 94 5.68 -15.72 21.86
CA ARG A 94 5.88 -14.90 23.08
C ARG A 94 6.34 -13.46 22.83
N TRP A 95 6.07 -12.93 21.64
CA TRP A 95 6.26 -11.51 21.39
C TRP A 95 5.05 -10.72 21.89
N GLU A 96 5.31 -9.65 22.62
CA GLU A 96 4.36 -8.55 22.81
C GLU A 96 4.41 -7.68 21.56
N THR A 97 3.25 -7.25 21.05
CA THR A 97 3.20 -6.51 19.78
C THR A 97 2.36 -5.26 19.86
N GLU A 98 2.85 -4.16 19.28
CA GLU A 98 2.13 -2.91 19.08
C GLU A 98 1.96 -2.68 17.57
N ALA A 99 0.70 -2.71 17.11
CA ALA A 99 0.39 -2.42 15.70
C ALA A 99 0.40 -0.92 15.45
N GLU A 100 0.83 -0.51 14.25
CA GLU A 100 0.85 0.90 13.84
C GLU A 100 1.64 1.81 14.79
N ALA A 101 2.73 1.28 15.36
CA ALA A 101 3.57 1.97 16.33
C ALA A 101 4.19 3.23 15.74
N SER A 102 3.81 4.39 16.26
CA SER A 102 4.34 5.68 15.81
C SER A 102 5.65 6.06 16.52
N TYR A 103 6.47 6.88 15.87
CA TYR A 103 7.65 7.50 16.44
C TYR A 103 7.90 8.89 15.87
N SER A 104 8.57 9.74 16.66
CA SER A 104 9.04 11.06 16.25
C SER A 104 10.33 11.38 17.00
N ILE A 105 11.48 11.08 16.40
CA ILE A 105 12.80 11.12 17.04
C ILE A 105 13.75 11.93 16.16
N TYR A 106 14.41 12.94 16.73
CA TYR A 106 15.38 13.80 16.02
C TYR A 106 14.85 14.43 14.70
N GLY A 107 13.55 14.72 14.64
CA GLY A 107 12.90 15.26 13.45
C GLY A 107 12.48 14.19 12.43
N GLU A 108 12.96 12.95 12.54
CA GLU A 108 12.43 11.81 11.79
C GLU A 108 11.10 11.38 12.40
N ARG A 109 10.09 11.18 11.55
CA ARG A 109 8.74 10.76 11.97
C ARG A 109 8.30 9.60 11.11
N GLY A 110 7.58 8.67 11.71
CA GLY A 110 7.08 7.53 10.97
C GLY A 110 6.20 6.62 11.79
N ARG A 111 5.87 5.51 11.16
CA ARG A 111 5.04 4.47 11.73
C ARG A 111 5.60 3.12 11.33
N ILE A 112 5.63 2.19 12.25
CA ILE A 112 6.01 0.80 12.04
C ILE A 112 4.73 -0.02 11.97
N ASP A 113 4.59 -0.89 10.97
CA ASP A 113 3.35 -1.67 10.80
C ASP A 113 3.09 -2.55 12.03
N LEU A 114 4.14 -3.21 12.53
CA LEU A 114 4.11 -3.95 13.78
C LEU A 114 5.45 -3.86 14.50
N LEU A 115 5.43 -3.37 15.74
CA LEU A 115 6.58 -3.36 16.63
C LEU A 115 6.45 -4.53 17.60
N GLY A 116 7.48 -5.36 17.70
CA GLY A 116 7.52 -6.51 18.60
C GLY A 116 8.53 -6.32 19.74
N TRP A 117 8.16 -6.72 20.95
CA TRP A 117 9.05 -6.83 22.10
C TRP A 117 9.07 -8.26 22.63
N ARG A 118 10.25 -8.73 23.01
CA ARG A 118 10.44 -10.02 23.65
C ARG A 118 11.36 -9.90 24.86
N ALA A 119 10.73 -9.89 26.04
CA ALA A 119 11.39 -9.57 27.30
C ALA A 119 12.45 -10.61 27.72
N ASP A 120 12.19 -11.91 27.57
CA ASP A 120 13.10 -12.99 27.97
C ASP A 120 14.42 -12.98 27.18
N ARG A 121 14.42 -12.38 26.00
CA ARG A 121 15.58 -12.23 25.11
C ARG A 121 16.04 -10.79 24.92
N ARG A 122 15.38 -9.84 25.59
CA ARG A 122 15.61 -8.40 25.45
C ARG A 122 15.71 -7.99 23.98
N ALA A 123 14.77 -8.46 23.16
CA ALA A 123 14.80 -8.28 21.71
C ALA A 123 13.64 -7.41 21.23
N VAL A 124 13.96 -6.45 20.36
CA VAL A 124 12.96 -5.66 19.63
C VAL A 124 12.90 -6.11 18.17
N LEU A 125 11.71 -6.12 17.59
CA LEU A 125 11.45 -6.46 16.21
C LEU A 125 10.73 -5.31 15.51
N ILE A 126 11.30 -4.81 14.43
CA ILE A 126 10.66 -3.90 13.49
C ILE A 126 10.08 -4.76 12.36
N ASP A 127 8.77 -4.84 12.24
CA ASP A 127 8.10 -5.57 11.17
C ASP A 127 7.39 -4.61 10.21
N GLU A 128 7.78 -4.65 8.94
CA GLU A 128 7.17 -3.92 7.84
C GLU A 128 6.52 -4.87 6.86
N GLN A 129 5.30 -4.54 6.45
CA GLN A 129 4.49 -5.44 5.66
C GLN A 129 4.09 -4.77 4.35
N LYS A 130 4.21 -5.51 3.26
CA LYS A 130 3.92 -5.02 1.91
C LYS A 130 3.07 -6.02 1.14
N THR A 131 1.89 -5.58 0.73
CA THR A 131 1.01 -6.34 -0.19
C THR A 131 1.50 -6.22 -1.64
N ASP A 132 2.11 -5.10 -2.00
CA ASP A 132 2.79 -4.85 -3.28
C ASP A 132 4.11 -4.09 -3.04
N VAL A 133 5.08 -4.24 -3.94
CA VAL A 133 6.40 -3.60 -3.88
C VAL A 133 6.53 -2.59 -5.03
N PRO A 134 6.07 -1.34 -4.86
CA PRO A 134 6.09 -0.36 -5.95
C PRO A 134 7.48 0.26 -6.17
N ASP A 135 8.20 0.57 -5.08
CA ASP A 135 9.52 1.20 -5.10
C ASP A 135 10.45 0.47 -4.13
N VAL A 136 11.53 -0.12 -4.66
CA VAL A 136 12.50 -0.87 -3.86
C VAL A 136 13.40 0.08 -3.07
N GLN A 137 13.81 1.21 -3.65
CA GLN A 137 14.74 2.13 -2.99
C GLN A 137 14.07 2.78 -1.77
N ASP A 138 12.83 3.24 -1.93
CA ASP A 138 12.06 3.85 -0.84
C ASP A 138 11.76 2.84 0.28
N LEU A 139 11.34 1.62 -0.08
CA LEU A 139 11.11 0.52 0.87
C LEU A 139 12.35 0.23 1.71
N LEU A 140 13.49 0.08 1.05
CA LEU A 140 14.74 -0.27 1.70
C LEU A 140 15.29 0.88 2.55
N GLY A 141 15.22 2.12 2.07
CA GLY A 141 15.64 3.29 2.83
C GLY A 141 14.80 3.53 4.09
N THR A 142 13.47 3.36 3.97
CA THR A 142 12.56 3.47 5.12
C THR A 142 12.86 2.43 6.20
N LEU A 143 13.14 1.19 5.80
CA LEU A 143 13.53 0.14 6.73
C LEU A 143 14.86 0.44 7.45
N ASP A 144 15.85 0.97 6.73
CA ASP A 144 17.14 1.34 7.35
C ASP A 144 16.99 2.49 8.36
N ALA A 145 16.10 3.46 8.08
CA ALA A 145 15.80 4.52 9.02
C ALA A 145 15.14 3.98 10.30
N LYS A 146 14.16 3.08 10.16
CA LYS A 146 13.48 2.45 11.30
C LYS A 146 14.43 1.60 12.15
N GLU A 147 15.31 0.82 11.52
CA GLU A 147 16.31 0.01 12.23
C GLU A 147 17.27 0.88 13.03
N ARG A 148 17.77 1.97 12.43
CA ARG A 148 18.66 2.93 13.13
C ARG A 148 18.01 3.50 14.39
N LEU A 149 16.69 3.69 14.38
CA LEU A 149 15.94 4.23 15.50
C LEU A 149 15.37 3.16 16.44
N ALA A 150 15.46 1.87 16.10
CA ALA A 150 14.75 0.78 16.77
C ALA A 150 15.02 0.72 18.28
N THR A 151 16.29 0.81 18.70
CA THR A 151 16.66 0.79 20.12
C THR A 151 16.09 2.01 20.86
N ARG A 152 16.05 3.18 20.23
CA ARG A 152 15.47 4.39 20.84
C ARG A 152 13.94 4.28 20.94
N ILE A 153 13.29 3.78 19.89
CA ILE A 153 11.85 3.50 19.84
C ILE A 153 11.45 2.52 20.95
N ALA A 154 12.29 1.50 21.20
CA ALA A 154 12.12 0.55 22.29
C ALA A 154 12.29 1.21 23.66
N HIS A 155 13.36 1.99 23.86
CA HIS A 155 13.63 2.68 25.11
C HIS A 155 12.50 3.65 25.50
N GLU A 156 11.90 4.36 24.54
CA GLU A 156 10.74 5.24 24.80
C GLU A 156 9.50 4.48 25.29
N ARG A 157 9.46 3.16 25.12
CA ARG A 157 8.44 2.24 25.65
C ARG A 157 8.89 1.54 26.95
N GLY A 158 10.04 1.92 27.50
CA GLY A 158 10.64 1.27 28.67
C GLY A 158 11.27 -0.09 28.36
N TRP A 159 11.56 -0.38 27.09
CA TRP A 159 12.19 -1.63 26.67
C TRP A 159 13.69 -1.43 26.42
N GLU A 160 14.50 -2.19 27.15
CA GLU A 160 15.96 -2.19 27.00
C GLU A 160 16.38 -3.34 26.08
N ALA A 161 16.52 -3.05 24.79
CA ALA A 161 16.79 -4.05 23.77
C ALA A 161 18.30 -4.28 23.54
N ASP A 162 18.74 -5.53 23.65
CA ASP A 162 20.09 -5.99 23.32
C ASP A 162 20.18 -6.58 21.89
N SER A 163 19.03 -7.00 21.34
CA SER A 163 18.92 -7.56 19.99
C SER A 163 17.87 -6.81 19.18
N VAL A 164 18.20 -6.48 17.93
CA VAL A 164 17.29 -5.78 16.99
C VAL A 164 17.06 -6.66 15.77
N GLY A 165 15.80 -7.03 15.54
CA GLY A 165 15.36 -7.70 14.33
C GLY A 165 14.64 -6.72 13.40
N VAL A 166 14.87 -6.87 12.11
CA VAL A 166 14.09 -6.23 11.06
C VAL A 166 13.48 -7.32 10.22
N LEU A 167 12.15 -7.38 10.20
CA LEU A 167 11.37 -8.31 9.43
C LEU A 167 10.65 -7.56 8.31
N LEU A 168 10.93 -7.96 7.07
CA LEU A 168 10.14 -7.55 5.92
C LEU A 168 9.21 -8.69 5.53
N VAL A 169 7.91 -8.47 5.66
CA VAL A 169 6.88 -9.41 5.22
C VAL A 169 6.30 -8.94 3.90
N ILE A 170 6.30 -9.81 2.90
CA ILE A 170 5.75 -9.49 1.58
C ILE A 170 4.71 -10.53 1.19
N THR A 171 3.55 -10.10 0.71
CA THR A 171 2.57 -11.02 0.13
C THR A 171 3.17 -11.74 -1.09
N ARG A 172 3.06 -13.07 -1.13
CA ARG A 172 3.66 -13.91 -2.17
C ARG A 172 2.83 -13.89 -3.45
N THR A 173 3.04 -12.85 -4.27
CA THR A 173 2.54 -12.77 -5.65
C THR A 173 3.68 -13.03 -6.64
N SER A 174 3.36 -13.44 -7.87
CA SER A 174 4.39 -13.62 -8.92
C SER A 174 5.16 -12.32 -9.19
N ARG A 175 4.47 -11.16 -9.13
CA ARG A 175 5.05 -9.82 -9.25
C ARG A 175 6.07 -9.55 -8.14
N ASN A 176 5.68 -9.71 -6.87
CA ASN A 176 6.56 -9.42 -5.73
C ASN A 176 7.80 -10.34 -5.72
N VAL A 177 7.62 -11.62 -6.05
CA VAL A 177 8.74 -12.57 -6.18
C VAL A 177 9.67 -12.13 -7.31
N ALA A 178 9.14 -11.76 -8.47
CA ALA A 178 9.95 -11.30 -9.61
C ALA A 178 10.72 -10.01 -9.28
N ILE A 179 10.12 -9.06 -8.55
CA ILE A 179 10.80 -7.83 -8.12
C ILE A 179 11.97 -8.15 -7.19
N VAL A 180 11.75 -8.97 -6.15
CA VAL A 180 12.83 -9.36 -5.22
C VAL A 180 13.95 -10.12 -5.95
N GLN A 181 13.62 -10.97 -6.93
CA GLN A 181 14.62 -11.69 -7.74
C GLN A 181 15.40 -10.74 -8.66
N ARG A 182 14.70 -9.82 -9.35
CA ARG A 182 15.32 -8.84 -10.24
C ARG A 182 16.30 -7.93 -9.50
N PHE A 183 15.99 -7.58 -8.25
CA PHE A 183 16.83 -6.73 -7.40
C PHE A 183 17.52 -7.51 -6.27
N ALA A 184 17.86 -8.78 -6.50
CA ALA A 184 18.42 -9.67 -5.48
C ALA A 184 19.66 -9.10 -4.78
N GLY A 185 20.50 -8.34 -5.50
CA GLY A 185 21.67 -7.66 -4.93
C GLY A 185 21.31 -6.69 -3.79
N LEU A 186 20.21 -5.93 -3.93
CA LEU A 186 19.72 -5.01 -2.89
C LEU A 186 19.08 -5.77 -1.71
N PHE A 187 18.38 -6.86 -1.99
CA PHE A 187 17.75 -7.71 -0.97
C PHE A 187 18.72 -8.71 -0.30
N SER A 188 19.99 -8.75 -0.70
CA SER A 188 21.01 -9.66 -0.16
C SER A 188 21.22 -9.47 1.35
N ARG A 189 21.04 -8.23 1.84
CA ARG A 189 21.09 -7.88 3.26
C ARG A 189 19.97 -8.52 4.10
N TYR A 190 18.87 -8.97 3.48
CA TYR A 190 17.83 -9.79 4.12
C TYR A 190 18.15 -11.28 3.88
N SER A 191 19.24 -11.71 4.50
CA SER A 191 19.81 -13.04 4.33
C SER A 191 19.05 -14.12 5.10
N MET A 192 18.40 -13.75 6.21
CA MET A 192 17.58 -14.70 6.98
C MET A 192 16.22 -14.89 6.32
N ARG A 193 15.94 -16.12 5.89
CA ARG A 193 14.71 -16.49 5.16
C ARG A 193 14.18 -17.82 5.66
N GLY A 194 12.89 -18.05 5.47
CA GLY A 194 12.24 -19.33 5.80
C GLY A 194 12.54 -19.78 7.24
N SER A 195 13.12 -20.98 7.37
CA SER A 195 13.43 -21.58 8.68
C SER A 195 14.45 -20.79 9.50
N ALA A 196 15.36 -20.04 8.88
CA ALA A 196 16.32 -19.19 9.59
C ALA A 196 15.62 -17.99 10.24
N ALA A 197 14.70 -17.34 9.51
CA ALA A 197 13.87 -16.27 10.06
C ALA A 197 12.98 -16.80 11.20
N ASP A 198 12.33 -17.95 10.99
CA ASP A 198 11.51 -18.59 12.02
C ASP A 198 12.32 -18.96 13.27
N ARG A 199 13.58 -19.39 13.11
CA ARG A 199 14.46 -19.70 14.25
C ARG A 199 14.78 -18.43 15.03
N TRP A 200 15.16 -17.36 14.36
CA TRP A 200 15.45 -16.08 15.03
C TRP A 200 14.20 -15.54 15.75
N LEU A 201 13.00 -15.62 15.15
CA LEU A 201 11.77 -15.22 15.82
C LEU A 201 11.45 -16.06 17.07
N ARG A 202 11.85 -17.34 17.10
CA ARG A 202 11.70 -18.23 18.26
C ARG A 202 12.79 -18.07 19.31
N ASP A 203 13.95 -17.56 18.93
CA ASP A 203 15.08 -17.38 19.84
C ASP A 203 15.97 -16.22 19.36
N PRO A 204 15.54 -14.95 19.53
CA PRO A 204 16.25 -13.82 18.95
C PRO A 204 17.55 -13.57 19.71
N VAL A 205 18.65 -13.66 18.97
CA VAL A 205 20.00 -13.37 19.46
C VAL A 205 20.72 -12.55 18.41
N GLY A 206 21.19 -11.37 18.81
CA GLY A 206 21.92 -10.45 17.95
C GLY A 206 21.05 -9.82 16.85
N PRO A 207 21.66 -8.97 16.01
CA PRO A 207 20.96 -8.29 14.93
C PRO A 207 20.52 -9.25 13.83
N ALA A 208 19.34 -9.01 13.25
CA ALA A 208 18.83 -9.82 12.14
C ALA A 208 18.05 -9.01 11.12
N ARG A 209 18.22 -9.35 9.85
CA ARG A 209 17.40 -8.86 8.73
C ARG A 209 16.76 -10.03 8.02
N MET A 210 15.44 -10.10 8.08
CA MET A 210 14.64 -11.22 7.64
C MET A 210 13.70 -10.81 6.50
N LEU A 211 13.53 -11.70 5.53
CA LEU A 211 12.51 -11.55 4.48
C LEU A 211 11.64 -12.80 4.43
N VAL A 212 10.33 -12.60 4.63
CA VAL A 212 9.33 -13.67 4.62
C VAL A 212 8.26 -13.38 3.57
N PHE A 213 7.97 -14.39 2.76
CA PHE A 213 6.84 -14.35 1.84
C PHE A 213 5.62 -15.05 2.44
N VAL A 214 4.50 -14.34 2.54
CA VAL A 214 3.24 -14.91 3.04
C VAL A 214 2.30 -15.19 1.88
N PRO A 215 1.87 -16.45 1.66
CA PRO A 215 0.95 -16.75 0.58
C PRO A 215 -0.44 -16.15 0.89
N PRO A 216 -1.15 -15.59 -0.09
CA PRO A 216 -2.48 -14.99 0.11
C PRO A 216 -3.50 -15.88 0.85
N LYS A 217 -3.44 -17.20 0.61
CA LYS A 217 -4.30 -18.17 1.30
C LYS A 217 -4.10 -18.24 2.82
N ALA A 218 -2.92 -17.88 3.31
CA ALA A 218 -2.59 -17.95 4.73
C ALA A 218 -3.32 -16.87 5.55
N VAL A 219 -3.65 -15.73 4.94
CA VAL A 219 -4.39 -14.64 5.60
C VAL A 219 -5.91 -14.82 5.49
N GLY A 220 -6.40 -16.04 5.23
CA GLY A 220 -7.83 -16.37 5.20
C GLY A 220 -8.56 -15.98 3.91
N GLN A 221 -7.85 -15.45 2.91
CA GLN A 221 -8.48 -15.06 1.66
C GLN A 221 -8.66 -16.26 0.72
N ARG A 222 -9.89 -16.75 0.62
CA ARG A 222 -10.35 -17.54 -0.54
C ARG A 222 -10.33 -16.64 -1.78
N ALA A 223 -9.17 -16.64 -2.44
CA ALA A 223 -8.90 -16.06 -3.75
C ALA A 223 -8.77 -14.54 -3.80
N TRP A 224 -7.53 -14.10 -4.04
CA TRP A 224 -7.14 -12.91 -4.83
C TRP A 224 -7.67 -12.95 -6.28
N ARG A 225 -8.84 -13.56 -6.50
CA ARG A 225 -9.60 -13.48 -7.73
C ARG A 225 -10.76 -12.56 -7.45
N THR A 226 -10.64 -11.36 -8.00
CA THR A 226 -11.75 -10.72 -8.69
C THR A 226 -12.83 -11.73 -9.12
N GLY A 227 -14.06 -11.47 -8.69
CA GLY A 227 -15.25 -11.88 -9.44
C GLY A 227 -15.83 -13.26 -9.10
N ARG A 228 -16.67 -13.33 -8.08
CA ARG A 228 -17.92 -14.11 -8.21
C ARG A 228 -19.06 -13.64 -7.30
N ARG A 229 -19.27 -12.33 -7.17
CA ARG A 229 -20.64 -11.85 -6.87
C ARG A 229 -21.24 -11.34 -8.17
N ARG A 230 -22.03 -12.18 -8.84
CA ARG A 230 -22.88 -11.73 -9.95
C ARG A 230 -23.90 -10.77 -9.36
N VAL A 231 -23.81 -9.50 -9.72
CA VAL A 231 -24.89 -8.56 -9.46
C VAL A 231 -25.93 -8.79 -10.55
N SER A 232 -27.11 -9.28 -10.17
CA SER A 232 -28.23 -9.38 -11.11
C SER A 232 -28.68 -7.98 -11.46
N ARG A 233 -29.04 -7.76 -12.73
CA ARG A 233 -29.87 -6.60 -13.08
C ARG A 233 -31.10 -6.59 -12.18
N PRO A 234 -31.45 -5.46 -11.54
CA PRO A 234 -32.76 -5.33 -10.92
C PRO A 234 -33.80 -5.66 -11.99
N ARG A 235 -34.71 -6.60 -11.72
CA ARG A 235 -35.87 -6.81 -12.60
C ARG A 235 -36.58 -5.45 -12.70
N THR A 236 -36.81 -5.02 -13.93
CA THR A 236 -37.43 -3.76 -14.31
C THR A 236 -38.68 -3.53 -13.46
N GLY A 237 -38.61 -2.56 -12.54
CA GLY A 237 -39.72 -2.26 -11.62
C GLY A 237 -39.42 -1.16 -10.58
N LEU A 238 -38.17 -1.03 -10.14
CA LEU A 238 -37.80 -0.09 -9.06
C LEU A 238 -37.24 1.27 -9.54
N ARG A 239 -37.42 1.64 -10.81
CA ARG A 239 -37.01 2.96 -11.32
C ARG A 239 -37.92 4.11 -10.88
N LYS A 240 -39.06 3.85 -10.22
CA LYS A 240 -40.00 4.91 -9.80
C LYS A 240 -39.75 5.50 -8.41
N ALA A 241 -38.93 4.88 -7.56
CA ALA A 241 -38.75 5.37 -6.18
C ALA A 241 -37.61 6.38 -6.01
N TYR A 242 -36.60 6.40 -6.90
CA TYR A 242 -35.46 7.31 -6.77
C TYR A 242 -35.59 8.62 -7.56
N MET A 243 -36.64 8.77 -8.39
CA MET A 243 -36.93 9.97 -9.18
C MET A 243 -38.20 10.71 -8.70
N ALA A 244 -38.90 10.20 -7.69
CA ALA A 244 -40.11 10.81 -7.13
C ALA A 244 -39.87 11.59 -5.82
N GLY A 245 -38.60 11.87 -5.49
CA GLY A 245 -38.18 12.57 -4.27
C GLY A 245 -37.68 13.99 -4.49
N THR A 246 -38.15 14.68 -5.53
CA THR A 246 -37.89 16.12 -5.73
C THR A 246 -39.09 16.74 -6.43
N ASN A 247 -40.19 16.97 -5.71
CA ASN A 247 -41.09 18.11 -5.92
C ASN A 247 -42.26 18.09 -4.91
N SER A 248 -42.18 19.00 -3.94
CA SER A 248 -43.25 19.70 -3.20
C SER A 248 -42.60 20.22 -1.91
N THR A 249 -42.63 21.48 -1.51
CA THR A 249 -43.43 22.63 -1.93
C THR A 249 -42.81 23.86 -1.25
N VAL A 250 -42.66 24.96 -1.98
CA VAL A 250 -42.44 26.29 -1.40
C VAL A 250 -43.78 26.76 -0.84
N ALA A 251 -43.82 27.14 0.44
CA ALA A 251 -44.82 28.04 1.00
C ALA A 251 -44.12 28.98 2.00
N ALA A 252 -44.39 30.27 1.84
CA ALA A 252 -43.69 31.39 2.44
C ALA A 252 -44.22 31.80 3.82
N SER A 253 -43.29 32.23 4.70
CA SER A 253 -43.35 33.35 5.68
C SER A 253 -44.42 33.34 6.81
N PRO A 254 -44.28 34.09 7.94
CA PRO A 254 -43.35 35.21 8.21
C PRO A 254 -42.63 35.21 9.58
N SER A 255 -41.75 36.21 9.70
CA SER A 255 -41.06 36.73 10.88
C SER A 255 -41.94 37.11 12.09
N ALA A 256 -41.42 36.96 13.30
CA ALA A 256 -41.66 37.88 14.42
C ALA A 256 -40.53 37.82 15.48
N ASN A 257 -40.05 39.01 15.86
CA ASN A 257 -39.08 39.32 16.90
C ASN A 257 -39.60 39.07 18.34
N ALA A 258 -38.68 38.80 19.28
CA ALA A 258 -38.61 39.36 20.66
C ALA A 258 -37.48 38.61 21.42
N SER A 259 -36.28 39.16 21.63
CA SER A 259 -35.86 40.15 22.64
C SER A 259 -35.70 39.60 24.08
N VAL A 260 -34.42 39.55 24.51
CA VAL A 260 -33.87 40.10 25.77
C VAL A 260 -33.87 39.26 27.08
N SER A 261 -32.66 39.22 27.69
CA SER A 261 -32.32 39.07 29.13
C SER A 261 -32.52 37.72 29.80
N SER A 262 -31.72 37.26 30.77
CA SER A 262 -30.58 37.82 31.49
C SER A 262 -29.96 36.71 32.34
N ALA A 263 -28.65 36.77 32.55
CA ALA A 263 -27.95 36.02 33.59
C ALA A 263 -28.49 36.36 34.99
N THR A 264 -28.53 35.39 35.91
CA THR A 264 -28.30 35.59 37.36
C THR A 264 -27.97 34.25 38.05
N VAL A 265 -26.74 34.19 38.56
CA VAL A 265 -26.28 33.74 39.90
C VAL A 265 -27.07 32.66 40.65
N GLY A 266 -26.34 31.65 41.14
CA GLY A 266 -26.81 30.77 42.22
C GLY A 266 -25.72 29.84 42.75
N ARG A 267 -24.79 30.38 43.56
CA ARG A 267 -23.93 29.63 44.49
C ARG A 267 -24.76 29.20 45.71
N THR A 268 -24.39 28.06 46.30
CA THR A 268 -24.48 27.67 47.73
C THR A 268 -25.39 26.48 48.05
N THR A 269 -24.78 25.42 48.61
CA THR A 269 -25.19 24.63 49.80
C THR A 269 -24.13 23.53 50.00
N GLN A 270 -23.17 23.68 50.92
CA GLN A 270 -23.18 23.16 52.31
C GLN A 270 -23.74 21.74 52.49
N ARG A 271 -22.84 20.77 52.72
CA ARG A 271 -22.60 20.16 54.04
C ARG A 271 -21.19 19.55 54.09
#